data_AF-A0A9D5DFR9-F1
#
_entry.id   AF-A0A9D5DFR9-F1
#
_cell.length_a   1.000
_cell.length_b   1.000
_cell.length_c   1.000
_cell.angle_alpha   90.00
_cell.angle_beta   90.00
_cell.angle_gamma   90.00
#
_symmetry.space_group_name_H-M   'P 1'
#
loop_
_entity.id
_entity.type
_entity.pdbx_description
1 polymer ?
#
loop_
_entity_poly.entity_id
_entity_poly.type
_entity_poly.pdbx_seq_one_letter_code
_entity_poly.pdbx_strand_id
1 'polypeptide(L)'
;MDARGRSNNDPSSRPRSKSMRKTVDRLGSAQSFGADLLCAIFALLDHSDLVRCSAVCKSWCKIICTSTLIEDLYYRKNPYAKYDKSLPQASISMLKDLALEQHSLSFLSGSTEIQQWNGHSSRVNLCRMKRGVILTGGEDKLLRLWSAESYKCLNEYSLSGLDPLVDYDFDENKIVGMTGSQVCIWRRNGGKSIFRSHESTLIRGLCMGYIDPEAAIGCEDGRARIFDMYSGSCTRIIRIHSAPVTCIALTEDQLILCGSTSGHVAITDISSGERLGFLKASTSPTGMKTLFVNTSSHRVYAGSTSGHAHCWDLRTLRLLWETRASPNVIYSVRHLASDSSELAVGGLDGVLRILNQNTGEVLSSFVADSGQINSTTNLGVVEAIEGRALAEDTNIDSIPRYRRPPITCLAVGMKKIVTTHRGKYIRMWKFSK
;
A
#
# COMPACT_ATOMS: atom_id res chain seq x y z
N MET A 1 88.63 5.78 -40.69
CA MET A 1 87.95 6.36 -41.87
C MET A 1 86.55 5.81 -41.89
N ASP A 2 85.59 6.69 -41.59
CA ASP A 2 84.23 6.80 -42.12
C ASP A 2 83.43 5.54 -42.46
N ALA A 3 82.29 5.35 -41.80
CA ALA A 3 80.96 5.72 -42.33
C ALA A 3 79.81 4.79 -41.85
N ARG A 4 78.74 5.44 -41.37
CA ARG A 4 77.30 5.11 -41.52
C ARG A 4 76.66 3.98 -40.68
N GLY A 5 75.90 4.43 -39.68
CA GLY A 5 74.43 4.51 -39.77
C GLY A 5 73.59 3.32 -39.30
N ARG A 6 72.86 3.50 -38.18
CA ARG A 6 71.52 2.95 -37.85
C ARG A 6 71.07 3.53 -36.49
N SER A 7 70.12 4.47 -36.50
CA SER A 7 68.69 4.27 -36.19
C SER A 7 68.39 4.00 -34.71
N ASN A 8 68.09 5.06 -33.96
CA ASN A 8 67.35 5.02 -32.68
C ASN A 8 66.52 6.31 -32.60
N ASN A 9 65.20 6.18 -32.49
CA ASN A 9 64.32 7.04 -31.68
C ASN A 9 62.85 6.70 -31.92
N ASP A 10 62.24 6.05 -30.94
CA ASP A 10 60.98 6.46 -30.28
C ASP A 10 60.66 5.46 -29.14
N PRO A 11 59.79 5.75 -28.15
CA PRO A 11 58.86 6.88 -28.09
C PRO A 11 58.82 7.68 -26.77
N SER A 12 58.34 8.91 -26.97
CA SER A 12 57.78 9.87 -26.02
C SER A 12 56.97 9.31 -24.83
N SER A 13 57.31 9.78 -23.62
CA SER A 13 56.52 9.69 -22.39
C SER A 13 55.85 11.04 -22.10
N ARG A 14 54.57 11.19 -22.44
CA ARG A 14 53.74 12.31 -21.99
C ARG A 14 53.04 11.93 -20.66
N PRO A 15 53.11 12.76 -19.61
CA PRO A 15 52.41 12.48 -18.36
C PRO A 15 50.90 12.71 -18.52
N ARG A 16 50.12 11.75 -18.01
CA ARG A 16 48.65 11.75 -18.00
C ARG A 16 48.11 12.94 -17.19
N SER A 17 47.29 13.76 -17.82
CA SER A 17 46.48 14.78 -17.16
C SER A 17 45.48 14.12 -16.21
N LYS A 18 45.57 14.46 -14.92
CA LYS A 18 44.55 14.09 -13.93
C LYS A 18 43.31 14.96 -14.19
N SER A 19 42.31 14.36 -14.81
CA SER A 19 40.95 14.90 -14.89
C SER A 19 40.41 15.15 -13.47
N MET A 20 40.28 16.41 -13.07
CA MET A 20 39.49 16.81 -11.89
C MET A 20 38.06 16.31 -12.06
N ARG A 21 37.71 15.21 -11.39
CA ARG A 21 36.30 14.92 -11.08
C ARG A 21 35.86 15.99 -10.09
N LYS A 22 35.03 16.93 -10.54
CA LYS A 22 34.21 17.77 -9.66
C LYS A 22 33.35 16.81 -8.83
N THR A 23 33.77 16.55 -7.60
CA THR A 23 32.90 16.01 -6.56
C THR A 23 31.79 17.04 -6.40
N VAL A 24 30.59 16.71 -6.87
CA VAL A 24 29.41 17.45 -6.46
C VAL A 24 29.32 17.22 -4.97
N ASP A 25 29.64 18.24 -4.19
CA ASP A 25 29.36 18.30 -2.76
C ASP A 25 27.86 18.03 -2.60
N ARG A 26 27.50 16.77 -2.32
CA ARG A 26 26.24 16.49 -1.64
C ARG A 26 26.34 17.30 -0.35
N LEU A 27 25.50 18.33 -0.21
CA LEU A 27 25.29 19.00 1.08
C LEU A 27 25.36 17.95 2.18
N GLY A 28 26.22 18.19 3.17
CA GLY A 28 26.63 17.22 4.19
C GLY A 28 25.47 16.31 4.58
N SER A 29 25.64 15.01 4.33
CA SER A 29 24.67 14.00 4.76
C SER A 29 24.29 14.28 6.20
N ALA A 30 23.01 14.27 6.56
CA ALA A 30 22.53 14.62 7.90
C ALA A 30 23.16 13.82 9.07
N GLN A 31 24.01 12.84 8.78
CA GLN A 31 24.94 12.19 9.69
C GLN A 31 26.12 13.09 10.16
N SER A 32 26.40 14.21 9.49
CA SER A 32 27.48 15.14 9.83
C SER A 32 27.08 16.20 10.87
N PHE A 33 25.81 16.23 11.28
CA PHE A 33 25.33 17.14 12.32
C PHE A 33 25.65 16.57 13.71
N GLY A 34 26.01 17.46 14.65
CA GLY A 34 26.15 17.10 16.06
C GLY A 34 24.82 16.62 16.65
N ALA A 35 24.88 15.77 17.69
CA ALA A 35 23.70 15.15 18.29
C ALA A 35 22.65 16.18 18.77
N ASP A 36 23.09 17.33 19.27
CA ASP A 36 22.20 18.40 19.76
C ASP A 36 21.41 19.07 18.63
N LEU A 37 22.04 19.26 17.46
CA LEU A 37 21.38 19.84 16.30
C LEU A 37 20.35 18.86 15.72
N LEU A 38 20.67 17.56 15.73
CA LEU A 38 19.73 16.51 15.35
C LEU A 38 18.55 16.43 16.32
N CYS A 39 18.77 16.56 17.64
CA CYS A 39 17.69 16.65 18.62
C CYS A 39 16.77 17.84 18.36
N ALA A 40 17.32 19.02 18.05
CA ALA A 40 16.53 20.20 17.73
C ALA A 40 15.70 20.02 16.45
N ILE A 41 16.25 19.38 15.41
CA ILE A 41 15.52 19.04 14.19
C ILE A 41 14.42 18.02 14.50
N PHE A 42 14.72 16.98 15.27
CA PHE A 42 13.76 15.94 15.66
C PHE A 42 12.61 16.49 16.51
N ALA A 43 12.83 17.52 17.33
CA ALA A 43 11.79 18.20 18.10
C ALA A 43 10.74 18.92 17.24
N LEU A 44 11.06 19.22 15.98
CA LEU A 44 10.17 19.90 15.03
C LEU A 44 9.36 18.91 14.17
N LEU A 45 9.66 17.61 14.26
CA LEU A 45 9.03 16.58 13.45
C LEU A 45 7.77 16.01 14.12
N ASP A 46 6.82 15.58 13.30
CA ASP A 46 5.68 14.79 13.74
C ASP A 46 6.12 13.42 14.28
N HIS A 47 5.30 12.82 15.15
CA HIS A 47 5.53 11.48 15.71
C HIS A 47 5.78 10.43 14.62
N SER A 48 5.07 10.51 13.49
CA SER A 48 5.25 9.59 12.36
C SER A 48 6.61 9.73 11.68
N ASP A 49 7.12 10.96 11.58
CA ASP A 49 8.40 11.22 10.93
C ASP A 49 9.57 10.90 11.87
N LEU A 50 9.41 11.12 13.18
CA LEU A 50 10.32 10.61 14.21
C LEU A 50 10.48 9.09 14.16
N VAL A 51 9.36 8.35 14.05
CA VAL A 51 9.40 6.89 13.90
C VAL A 51 10.16 6.50 12.63
N ARG A 52 9.97 7.21 11.51
CA ARG A 52 10.73 6.96 10.27
C ARG A 52 12.22 7.26 10.46
N CYS A 53 12.58 8.38 11.07
CA CYS A 53 13.95 8.75 11.38
C CYS A 53 14.65 7.69 12.23
N SER A 54 13.95 7.10 13.21
CA SER A 54 14.49 6.02 14.05
C SER A 54 14.88 4.77 13.24
N ALA A 55 14.22 4.53 12.10
CA ALA A 55 14.49 3.39 11.24
C ALA A 55 15.64 3.61 10.24
N VAL A 56 16.13 4.84 10.09
CA VAL A 56 17.18 5.18 9.09
C VAL A 56 18.54 4.61 9.49
N CYS A 57 18.96 4.80 10.74
CA CYS A 57 20.25 4.29 11.22
C CYS A 57 20.29 4.15 12.75
N LYS A 58 21.24 3.34 13.23
CA LYS A 58 21.41 3.07 14.67
C LYS A 58 21.78 4.31 15.48
N SER A 59 22.49 5.29 14.89
CA SER A 59 22.87 6.52 15.59
C SER A 59 21.68 7.43 15.84
N TRP A 60 20.83 7.65 14.83
CA TRP A 60 19.59 8.44 14.99
C TRP A 60 18.63 7.78 15.97
N CYS A 61 18.49 6.46 15.86
CA CYS A 61 17.72 5.65 16.80
C CYS A 61 18.21 5.85 18.25
N LYS A 62 19.54 5.77 18.48
CA LYS A 62 20.12 6.02 19.80
C LYS A 62 19.80 7.41 20.29
N ILE A 63 20.00 8.45 19.47
CA ILE A 63 19.71 9.85 19.85
C ILE A 63 18.25 10.02 20.26
N ILE A 64 17.31 9.49 19.47
CA ILE A 64 15.86 9.58 19.75
C ILE A 64 15.51 8.86 21.06
N CYS A 65 16.09 7.67 21.31
CA CYS A 65 15.81 6.89 22.53
C CYS A 65 16.50 7.43 23.79
N THR A 66 17.68 8.05 23.66
CA THR A 66 18.42 8.62 24.80
C THR A 66 17.95 10.02 25.18
N SER A 67 17.25 10.69 24.27
CA SER A 67 16.81 12.07 24.47
C SER A 67 15.46 12.13 25.20
N THR A 68 15.23 13.20 25.96
CA THR A 68 13.95 13.49 26.64
C THR A 68 12.82 13.86 25.68
N LEU A 69 13.06 13.83 24.36
CA LEU A 69 12.09 14.16 23.32
C LEU A 69 10.80 13.34 23.41
N ILE A 70 10.90 12.04 23.67
CA ILE A 70 9.73 11.15 23.76
C ILE A 70 8.88 11.52 24.97
N GLU A 71 9.53 11.85 26.09
CA GLU A 71 8.86 12.29 27.32
C GLU A 71 8.19 13.65 27.12
N ASP A 72 8.88 14.62 26.53
CA ASP A 72 8.31 15.96 26.25
C ASP A 72 7.09 15.86 25.31
N LEU A 73 7.20 15.07 24.23
CA LEU A 73 6.07 14.84 23.31
C LEU A 73 4.88 14.16 24.01
N TYR A 74 5.14 13.21 24.92
CA TYR A 74 4.10 12.56 25.69
C TYR A 74 3.40 13.52 26.66
N TYR A 75 4.15 14.30 27.44
CA TYR A 75 3.58 15.25 28.40
C TYR A 75 2.88 16.44 27.72
N ARG A 76 3.34 16.89 26.55
CA ARG A 76 2.61 17.90 25.74
C ARG A 76 1.21 17.41 25.37
N LYS A 77 1.05 16.11 25.10
CA LYS A 77 -0.25 15.52 24.75
C LYS A 77 -1.10 15.22 25.99
N ASN A 78 -0.47 14.87 27.12
CA ASN A 78 -1.12 14.53 28.38
C ASN A 78 -0.75 15.50 29.52
N PRO A 79 -1.24 16.76 29.49
CA PRO A 79 -0.86 17.80 30.46
C PRO A 79 -1.25 17.48 31.92
N TYR A 80 -2.13 16.50 32.13
CA TYR A 80 -2.58 16.06 33.46
C TYR A 80 -1.91 14.76 33.94
N ALA A 81 -1.01 14.15 33.14
CA ALA A 81 -0.27 12.98 33.58
C ALA A 81 0.72 13.39 34.69
N LYS A 82 0.61 12.75 35.87
CA LYS A 82 1.60 12.93 36.93
C LYS A 82 2.97 12.46 36.43
N TYR A 83 4.01 13.23 36.72
CA TYR A 83 5.37 12.87 36.36
C TYR A 83 5.76 11.56 37.05
N ASP A 84 5.81 10.47 36.29
CA ASP A 84 6.06 9.14 36.85
C ASP A 84 7.42 8.62 36.35
N LYS A 85 8.39 8.50 37.26
CA LYS A 85 9.75 8.00 36.96
C LYS A 85 9.79 6.50 36.63
N SER A 86 8.66 5.80 36.77
CA SER A 86 8.48 4.38 36.44
C SER A 86 7.99 4.11 35.02
N LEU A 87 7.76 5.13 34.19
CA LEU A 87 7.52 4.92 32.76
C LEU A 87 8.70 4.12 32.18
N PRO A 88 8.46 2.99 31.50
CA PRO A 88 9.54 2.19 30.94
C PRO A 88 10.31 3.06 29.96
N GLN A 89 11.61 3.20 30.23
CA GLN A 89 12.66 3.82 29.43
C GLN A 89 12.19 4.16 28.00
N ALA A 90 12.06 5.47 27.71
CA ALA A 90 11.59 6.04 26.46
C ALA A 90 11.82 5.12 25.24
N SER A 91 10.75 4.43 24.82
CA SER A 91 10.85 3.31 23.87
C SER A 91 10.22 3.68 22.54
N ILE A 92 10.77 3.13 21.45
CA ILE A 92 10.27 3.33 20.09
C ILE A 92 8.83 2.79 19.95
N SER A 93 8.45 1.78 20.73
CA SER A 93 7.07 1.30 20.82
C SER A 93 6.10 2.41 21.25
N MET A 94 6.45 3.16 22.29
CA MET A 94 5.61 4.27 22.77
C MET A 94 5.43 5.35 21.70
N LEU A 95 6.49 5.70 20.97
CA LEU A 95 6.41 6.63 19.83
C LEU A 95 5.50 6.11 18.70
N LYS A 96 5.53 4.80 18.43
CA LYS A 96 4.66 4.18 17.43
C LYS A 96 3.20 4.25 17.86
N ASP A 97 2.91 3.96 19.11
CA ASP A 97 1.54 4.01 19.64
C ASP A 97 1.00 5.44 19.57
N LEU A 98 1.79 6.44 19.98
CA LEU A 98 1.42 7.85 19.84
C LEU A 98 1.18 8.27 18.39
N ALA A 99 2.00 7.79 17.45
CA ALA A 99 1.82 8.05 16.03
C ALA A 99 0.53 7.41 15.47
N LEU A 100 0.19 6.20 15.91
CA LEU A 100 -1.05 5.51 15.54
C LEU A 100 -2.28 6.20 16.15
N GLU A 101 -2.20 6.67 17.39
CA GLU A 101 -3.29 7.46 17.99
C GLU A 101 -3.50 8.78 17.26
N GLN A 102 -2.42 9.49 16.90
CA GLN A 102 -2.53 10.72 16.12
C GLN A 102 -3.11 10.44 14.72
N HIS A 103 -2.76 9.31 14.12
CA HIS A 103 -3.34 8.85 12.86
C HIS A 103 -4.84 8.61 12.98
N SER A 104 -5.28 7.88 14.00
CA SER A 104 -6.70 7.63 14.24
C SER A 104 -7.48 8.92 14.46
N LEU A 105 -6.97 9.82 15.31
CA LEU A 105 -7.60 11.12 15.55
C LEU A 105 -7.71 11.99 14.28
N SER A 106 -6.77 11.84 13.34
CA SER A 106 -6.81 12.60 12.08
C SER A 106 -7.97 12.16 11.17
N PHE A 107 -8.38 10.89 11.23
CA PHE A 107 -9.54 10.41 10.47
C PHE A 107 -10.89 10.73 11.11
N LEU A 108 -10.91 10.95 12.42
CA LEU A 108 -12.12 11.30 13.17
C LEU A 108 -12.43 12.80 13.14
N SER A 109 -11.40 13.63 13.29
CA SER A 109 -11.57 15.07 13.56
C SER A 109 -10.77 15.98 12.63
N GLY A 110 -9.99 15.40 11.71
CA GLY A 110 -9.10 16.17 10.85
C GLY A 110 -9.80 16.82 9.66
N SER A 111 -9.25 17.95 9.21
CA SER A 111 -9.60 18.51 7.91
C SER A 111 -9.13 17.58 6.80
N THR A 112 -9.97 17.42 5.78
CA THR A 112 -9.69 16.54 4.65
C THR A 112 -9.34 17.32 3.40
N GLU A 113 -8.09 17.21 2.98
CA GLU A 113 -7.62 17.75 1.70
C GLU A 113 -7.40 16.63 0.71
N ILE A 114 -7.83 16.83 -0.54
CA ILE A 114 -7.68 15.86 -1.61
C ILE A 114 -6.76 16.44 -2.66
N GLN A 115 -5.65 15.77 -2.92
CA GLN A 115 -4.75 16.09 -4.01
C GLN A 115 -5.09 15.17 -5.19
N GLN A 116 -5.54 15.75 -6.30
CA GLN A 116 -5.93 15.03 -7.50
C GLN A 116 -4.94 15.31 -8.62
N TRP A 117 -4.43 14.26 -9.26
CA TRP A 117 -3.57 14.41 -10.44
C TRP A 117 -3.94 13.40 -11.52
N ASN A 118 -3.56 13.70 -12.75
CA ASN A 118 -3.74 12.80 -13.88
C ASN A 118 -2.70 11.67 -13.82
N GLY A 119 -3.17 10.46 -13.52
CA GLY A 119 -2.32 9.31 -13.31
C GLY A 119 -2.07 8.52 -14.59
N HIS A 120 -3.08 8.27 -15.41
CA HIS A 120 -2.98 7.40 -16.59
C HIS A 120 -3.72 8.02 -17.78
N SER A 121 -3.36 7.61 -19.00
CA SER A 121 -4.08 8.07 -20.20
C SER A 121 -5.48 7.46 -20.33
N SER A 122 -5.72 6.35 -19.61
CA SER A 122 -6.99 5.62 -19.51
C SER A 122 -7.37 5.37 -18.04
N ARG A 123 -8.36 4.50 -17.80
CA ARG A 123 -8.91 4.20 -16.48
C ARG A 123 -7.86 3.56 -15.56
N VAL A 124 -7.84 4.00 -14.30
CA VAL A 124 -7.01 3.42 -13.23
C VAL A 124 -7.89 2.57 -12.34
N ASN A 125 -7.71 1.25 -12.41
CA ASN A 125 -8.58 0.34 -11.65
C ASN A 125 -7.98 -0.05 -10.29
N LEU A 126 -6.66 -0.01 -10.17
CA LEU A 126 -5.93 -0.55 -9.03
C LEU A 126 -4.89 0.43 -8.50
N CYS A 127 -4.73 0.44 -7.17
CA CYS A 127 -3.62 1.08 -6.49
C CYS A 127 -3.12 0.23 -5.31
N ARG A 128 -1.83 0.30 -5.06
CA ARG A 128 -1.16 -0.25 -3.88
C ARG A 128 -0.18 0.79 -3.35
N MET A 129 -0.08 0.94 -2.05
CA MET A 129 0.88 1.85 -1.43
C MET A 129 1.72 1.09 -0.41
N LYS A 130 3.04 1.22 -0.52
CA LYS A 130 4.01 0.66 0.42
C LYS A 130 5.15 1.66 0.59
N ARG A 131 5.55 1.92 1.85
CA ARG A 131 6.73 2.74 2.18
C ARG A 131 6.75 4.13 1.50
N GLY A 132 5.60 4.81 1.42
CA GLY A 132 5.50 6.16 0.82
C GLY A 132 5.53 6.19 -0.71
N VAL A 133 5.47 5.03 -1.36
CA VAL A 133 5.42 4.89 -2.82
C VAL A 133 4.10 4.26 -3.22
N ILE A 134 3.51 4.77 -4.30
CA ILE A 134 2.22 4.32 -4.83
C ILE A 134 2.48 3.64 -6.17
N LEU A 135 1.99 2.43 -6.35
CA LEU A 135 1.96 1.76 -7.65
C LEU A 135 0.53 1.75 -8.17
N THR A 136 0.33 2.27 -9.38
CA THR A 136 -0.97 2.29 -10.08
C THR A 136 -0.91 1.50 -11.37
N GLY A 137 -1.99 0.77 -11.67
CA GLY A 137 -2.17 0.03 -12.90
C GLY A 137 -3.34 0.59 -13.72
N GLY A 138 -3.05 0.98 -14.95
CA GLY A 138 -4.03 1.54 -15.87
C GLY A 138 -4.40 0.60 -17.02
N GLU A 139 -5.57 0.84 -17.61
CA GLU A 139 -5.98 0.22 -18.89
C GLU A 139 -5.13 0.68 -20.08
N ASP A 140 -4.27 1.68 -19.89
CA ASP A 140 -3.28 2.13 -20.87
C ASP A 140 -2.05 1.22 -20.98
N LYS A 141 -2.11 0.03 -20.36
CA LYS A 141 -1.04 -0.97 -20.37
C LYS A 141 0.27 -0.44 -19.77
N LEU A 142 0.15 0.47 -18.80
CA LEU A 142 1.28 0.95 -18.01
C LEU A 142 1.05 0.67 -16.52
N LEU A 143 2.13 0.30 -15.85
CA LEU A 143 2.26 0.36 -14.41
C LEU A 143 3.11 1.58 -14.07
N ARG A 144 2.60 2.48 -13.22
CA ARG A 144 3.29 3.72 -12.85
C ARG A 144 3.57 3.76 -11.36
N LEU A 145 4.81 4.06 -11.02
CA LEU A 145 5.27 4.21 -9.66
C LEU A 145 5.34 5.71 -9.31
N TRP A 146 4.71 6.12 -8.23
CA TRP A 146 4.62 7.52 -7.82
C TRP A 146 5.18 7.73 -6.41
N SER A 147 5.76 8.91 -6.18
CA SER A 147 6.04 9.39 -4.82
C SER A 147 4.76 9.93 -4.17
N ALA A 148 4.42 9.45 -2.97
CA ALA A 148 3.26 9.93 -2.22
C ALA A 148 3.44 11.34 -1.60
N GLU A 149 4.64 11.90 -1.70
CA GLU A 149 4.99 13.23 -1.19
C GLU A 149 5.01 14.26 -2.31
N SER A 150 5.68 13.92 -3.42
CA SER A 150 5.88 14.87 -4.53
C SER A 150 4.89 14.69 -5.69
N TYR A 151 4.09 13.62 -5.69
CA TYR A 151 3.18 13.25 -6.80
C TYR A 151 3.86 13.04 -8.15
N LYS A 152 5.20 12.90 -8.15
CA LYS A 152 5.96 12.65 -9.37
C LYS A 152 5.96 11.17 -9.70
N CYS A 153 5.80 10.87 -10.99
CA CYS A 153 6.04 9.54 -11.52
C CYS A 153 7.55 9.27 -11.45
N LEU A 154 7.92 8.28 -10.65
CA LEU A 154 9.29 7.82 -10.45
C LEU A 154 9.70 6.93 -11.62
N ASN A 155 8.90 5.90 -11.89
CA ASN A 155 9.18 4.89 -12.92
C ASN A 155 7.90 4.46 -13.65
N GLU A 156 8.04 4.11 -14.92
CA GLU A 156 7.00 3.50 -15.74
C GLU A 156 7.42 2.10 -16.19
N TYR A 157 6.47 1.16 -16.16
CA TYR A 157 6.69 -0.22 -16.60
C TYR A 157 5.66 -0.57 -17.67
N SER A 158 6.15 -0.91 -18.85
CA SER A 158 5.29 -1.23 -19.99
C SER A 158 4.77 -2.66 -19.96
N LEU A 159 3.45 -2.78 -20.11
CA LEU A 159 2.71 -4.03 -20.31
C LEU A 159 2.40 -4.26 -21.81
N SER A 160 3.08 -3.54 -22.73
CA SER A 160 2.88 -3.71 -24.16
C SER A 160 3.10 -5.17 -24.58
N GLY A 161 2.17 -5.70 -25.38
CA GLY A 161 2.16 -7.10 -25.81
C GLY A 161 1.60 -8.11 -24.80
N LEU A 162 1.10 -7.65 -23.64
CA LEU A 162 0.45 -8.50 -22.65
C LEU A 162 -1.07 -8.29 -22.61
N ASP A 163 -1.77 -9.26 -22.04
CA ASP A 163 -3.18 -9.19 -21.67
C ASP A 163 -3.45 -8.06 -20.65
N PRO A 164 -4.71 -7.61 -20.48
CA PRO A 164 -5.07 -6.65 -19.47
C PRO A 164 -4.59 -7.07 -18.07
N LEU A 165 -4.05 -6.11 -17.33
CA LEU A 165 -3.62 -6.29 -15.96
C LEU A 165 -4.85 -6.57 -15.07
N VAL A 166 -4.81 -7.68 -14.35
CA VAL A 166 -5.91 -8.10 -13.47
C VAL A 166 -5.63 -7.71 -12.03
N ASP A 167 -4.43 -8.00 -11.53
CA ASP A 167 -4.00 -7.62 -10.18
C ASP A 167 -2.47 -7.56 -10.11
N TYR A 168 -1.93 -6.91 -9.10
CA TYR A 168 -0.49 -6.82 -8.87
C TYR A 168 -0.18 -6.51 -7.40
N ASP A 169 1.05 -6.80 -7.04
CA ASP A 169 1.66 -6.32 -5.82
C ASP A 169 3.16 -6.07 -6.04
N PHE A 170 3.81 -5.40 -5.10
CA PHE A 170 5.23 -5.07 -5.23
C PHE A 170 5.95 -5.10 -3.89
N ASP A 171 7.26 -5.27 -3.97
CA ASP A 171 8.20 -5.08 -2.88
C ASP A 171 9.22 -4.00 -3.27
N GLU A 172 10.31 -3.90 -2.51
CA GLU A 172 11.37 -2.91 -2.78
C GLU A 172 12.14 -3.21 -4.07
N ASN A 173 12.23 -4.46 -4.47
CA ASN A 173 13.11 -4.95 -5.53
C ASN A 173 12.37 -5.28 -6.83
N LYS A 174 11.11 -5.68 -6.74
CA LYS A 174 10.31 -6.17 -7.86
C LYS A 174 8.83 -5.84 -7.72
N ILE A 175 8.17 -5.80 -8.88
CA ILE A 175 6.72 -5.75 -9.03
C ILE A 175 6.32 -7.10 -9.59
N VAL A 176 5.32 -7.74 -9.00
CA VAL A 176 4.69 -8.95 -9.51
C VAL A 176 3.30 -8.57 -9.98
N GLY A 177 2.93 -8.97 -11.20
CA GLY A 177 1.63 -8.65 -11.75
C GLY A 177 1.08 -9.78 -12.58
N MET A 178 -0.24 -9.92 -12.53
CA MET A 178 -0.99 -10.92 -13.26
C MET A 178 -1.69 -10.25 -14.44
N THR A 179 -1.45 -10.76 -15.64
CA THR A 179 -2.03 -10.28 -16.89
C THR A 179 -2.83 -11.41 -17.52
N GLY A 180 -4.15 -11.43 -17.30
CA GLY A 180 -5.11 -12.41 -17.84
C GLY A 180 -4.79 -13.87 -17.52
N SER A 181 -3.86 -14.43 -18.30
CA SER A 181 -3.33 -15.78 -18.20
C SER A 181 -1.93 -15.85 -17.57
N GLN A 182 -1.11 -14.81 -17.60
CA GLN A 182 0.31 -14.90 -17.26
C GLN A 182 0.69 -14.17 -15.96
N VAL A 183 1.80 -14.58 -15.35
CA VAL A 183 2.46 -13.87 -14.25
C VAL A 183 3.73 -13.21 -14.77
N CYS A 184 3.90 -11.94 -14.46
CA CYS A 184 5.02 -11.14 -14.89
C CYS A 184 5.71 -10.53 -13.67
N ILE A 185 7.04 -10.47 -13.71
CA ILE A 185 7.85 -9.77 -12.72
C ILE A 185 8.63 -8.66 -13.42
N TRP A 186 8.56 -7.46 -12.86
CA TRP A 186 9.41 -6.33 -13.25
C TRP A 186 10.36 -6.01 -12.09
N ARG A 187 11.66 -6.25 -12.29
CA ARG A 187 12.70 -5.81 -11.36
C ARG A 187 12.86 -4.30 -11.47
N ARG A 188 13.13 -3.63 -10.34
CA ARG A 188 13.41 -2.18 -10.31
C ARG A 188 14.59 -1.78 -11.20
N ASN A 189 15.54 -2.69 -11.42
CA ASN A 189 16.74 -2.46 -12.23
C ASN A 189 16.48 -2.57 -13.75
N GLY A 190 15.21 -2.62 -14.18
CA GLY A 190 14.82 -2.65 -15.61
C GLY A 190 14.63 -4.05 -16.21
N GLY A 191 14.93 -5.11 -15.47
CA GLY A 191 14.70 -6.48 -15.94
C GLY A 191 13.22 -6.87 -15.91
N LYS A 192 12.69 -7.42 -17.00
CA LYS A 192 11.35 -8.01 -17.08
C LYS A 192 11.49 -9.52 -17.26
N SER A 193 10.89 -10.30 -16.36
CA SER A 193 10.78 -11.77 -16.50
C SER A 193 9.31 -12.15 -16.58
N ILE A 194 8.96 -12.96 -17.57
CA ILE A 194 7.61 -13.45 -17.80
C ILE A 194 7.61 -14.94 -17.49
N PHE A 195 6.71 -15.37 -16.62
CA PHE A 195 6.51 -16.77 -16.28
C PHE A 195 5.66 -17.36 -17.41
N ARG A 196 6.31 -18.10 -18.31
CA ARG A 196 5.60 -18.89 -19.32
C ARG A 196 5.20 -20.19 -18.64
N SER A 197 3.90 -20.44 -18.47
CA SER A 197 3.48 -21.79 -18.12
C SER A 197 3.77 -22.71 -19.32
N HIS A 198 4.75 -23.60 -19.19
CA HIS A 198 4.78 -24.77 -20.04
C HIS A 198 3.71 -25.74 -19.50
N GLU A 199 2.82 -26.18 -20.38
CA GLU A 199 1.75 -27.18 -20.16
C GLU A 199 0.42 -26.70 -19.51
N SER A 200 -0.50 -26.26 -20.38
CA SER A 200 -1.96 -26.52 -20.34
C SER A 200 -2.85 -26.01 -19.18
N THR A 201 -2.47 -25.03 -18.36
CA THR A 201 -3.30 -24.65 -17.19
C THR A 201 -3.46 -23.16 -16.85
N LEU A 202 -3.36 -22.24 -17.81
CA LEU A 202 -3.68 -20.83 -17.55
C LEU A 202 -5.15 -20.53 -17.82
N ILE A 203 -5.96 -20.84 -16.81
CA ILE A 203 -7.33 -20.37 -16.69
C ILE A 203 -7.31 -18.90 -16.28
N ARG A 204 -8.34 -18.15 -16.64
CA ARG A 204 -8.50 -16.73 -16.30
C ARG A 204 -8.30 -16.50 -14.80
N GLY A 205 -7.21 -15.82 -14.46
CA GLY A 205 -6.96 -15.33 -13.10
C GLY A 205 -7.85 -14.15 -12.78
N LEU A 206 -8.35 -14.07 -11.55
CA LEU A 206 -9.27 -13.03 -11.10
C LEU A 206 -8.70 -12.13 -9.99
N CYS A 207 -7.78 -12.66 -9.17
CA CYS A 207 -7.13 -11.93 -8.09
C CYS A 207 -5.74 -12.52 -7.79
N MET A 208 -4.86 -11.72 -7.17
CA MET A 208 -3.52 -12.16 -6.81
C MET A 208 -3.13 -11.70 -5.40
N GLY A 209 -2.47 -12.58 -4.65
CA GLY A 209 -1.79 -12.29 -3.39
C GLY A 209 -0.30 -12.58 -3.55
N TYR A 210 0.55 -11.82 -2.87
CA TYR A 210 2.00 -11.93 -3.01
C TYR A 210 2.70 -11.68 -1.68
N ILE A 211 3.53 -12.63 -1.27
CA ILE A 211 4.50 -12.53 -0.17
C ILE A 211 5.75 -13.25 -0.65
N ASP A 212 6.89 -12.56 -0.72
CA ASP A 212 8.12 -13.15 -1.26
C ASP A 212 8.50 -14.45 -0.52
N PRO A 213 8.69 -15.59 -1.22
CA PRO A 213 8.79 -15.79 -2.67
C PRO A 213 7.52 -16.20 -3.42
N GLU A 214 6.39 -16.32 -2.75
CA GLU A 214 5.18 -16.92 -3.27
C GLU A 214 4.19 -15.89 -3.83
N ALA A 215 3.67 -16.17 -5.02
CA ALA A 215 2.52 -15.48 -5.59
C ALA A 215 1.36 -16.47 -5.74
N ALA A 216 0.23 -16.16 -5.12
CA ALA A 216 -0.98 -16.98 -5.19
C ALA A 216 -2.03 -16.33 -6.07
N ILE A 217 -2.57 -17.10 -7.00
CA ILE A 217 -3.53 -16.63 -8.00
C ILE A 217 -4.85 -17.37 -7.83
N GLY A 218 -5.91 -16.61 -7.55
CA GLY A 218 -7.28 -17.11 -7.55
C GLY A 218 -7.84 -17.13 -8.97
N CYS A 219 -8.38 -18.29 -9.37
CA CYS A 219 -8.82 -18.53 -10.75
C CYS A 219 -10.34 -18.72 -10.84
N GLU A 220 -10.86 -18.57 -12.05
CA GLU A 220 -12.28 -18.76 -12.38
C GLU A 220 -12.77 -20.20 -12.15
N ASP A 221 -11.88 -21.20 -12.19
CA ASP A 221 -12.17 -22.62 -11.93
C ASP A 221 -12.32 -22.99 -10.44
N GLY A 222 -12.24 -22.00 -9.54
CA GLY A 222 -12.31 -22.21 -8.09
C GLY A 222 -11.01 -22.74 -7.47
N ARG A 223 -9.92 -22.84 -8.25
CA ARG A 223 -8.60 -23.25 -7.75
C ARG A 223 -7.73 -22.03 -7.46
N ALA A 224 -6.80 -22.19 -6.52
CA ALA A 224 -5.67 -21.29 -6.37
C ALA A 224 -4.41 -21.94 -6.93
N ARG A 225 -3.63 -21.18 -7.70
CA ARG A 225 -2.35 -21.60 -8.26
C ARG A 225 -1.24 -20.82 -7.56
N ILE A 226 -0.24 -21.53 -7.05
CA ILE A 226 0.88 -20.95 -6.31
C ILE A 226 2.11 -20.98 -7.20
N PHE A 227 2.75 -19.84 -7.34
CA PHE A 227 3.95 -19.63 -8.12
C PHE A 227 5.08 -19.27 -7.19
N ASP A 228 6.22 -19.94 -7.35
CA ASP A 228 7.46 -19.53 -6.72
C ASP A 228 8.21 -18.59 -7.69
N MET A 229 8.44 -17.37 -7.22
CA MET A 229 9.03 -16.29 -7.98
C MET A 229 10.53 -16.49 -8.25
N TYR A 230 11.19 -17.39 -7.55
CA TYR A 230 12.58 -17.75 -7.81
C TYR A 230 12.72 -18.86 -8.84
N SER A 231 11.91 -19.92 -8.75
CA SER A 231 11.97 -21.05 -9.70
C SER A 231 11.33 -20.78 -11.06
N GLY A 232 10.56 -19.70 -11.23
CA GLY A 232 9.95 -19.46 -12.53
C GLY A 232 8.65 -20.23 -12.78
N SER A 233 8.15 -20.99 -11.79
CA SER A 233 7.24 -22.11 -12.03
C SER A 233 6.04 -22.14 -11.07
N CYS A 234 4.94 -22.76 -11.53
CA CYS A 234 3.80 -23.08 -10.68
C CYS A 234 4.15 -24.27 -9.79
N THR A 235 4.27 -24.04 -8.49
CA THR A 235 4.64 -25.07 -7.52
C THR A 235 3.44 -25.92 -7.12
N ARG A 236 2.26 -25.32 -6.97
CA ARG A 236 1.06 -26.01 -6.44
C ARG A 236 -0.23 -25.52 -7.10
N ILE A 237 -1.19 -26.44 -7.23
CA ILE A 237 -2.57 -26.14 -7.65
C ILE A 237 -3.51 -26.70 -6.59
N ILE A 238 -4.19 -25.82 -5.87
CA ILE A 238 -5.00 -26.16 -4.70
C ILE A 238 -6.48 -25.93 -5.02
N ARG A 239 -7.34 -26.94 -4.79
CA ARG A 239 -8.78 -26.84 -5.03
C ARG A 239 -9.48 -26.26 -3.80
N ILE A 240 -9.90 -25.01 -3.90
CA ILE A 240 -10.44 -24.26 -2.75
C ILE A 240 -11.96 -24.21 -2.79
N HIS A 241 -12.54 -23.77 -3.91
CA HIS A 241 -13.97 -23.58 -4.06
C HIS A 241 -14.49 -24.32 -5.30
N SER A 242 -15.81 -24.54 -5.34
CA SER A 242 -16.51 -24.98 -6.57
C SER A 242 -16.84 -23.83 -7.51
N ALA A 243 -16.82 -22.60 -7.00
CA ALA A 243 -17.14 -21.37 -7.71
C ALA A 243 -15.88 -20.47 -7.81
N PRO A 244 -15.87 -19.47 -8.72
CA PRO A 244 -14.72 -18.60 -8.95
C PRO A 244 -14.15 -17.98 -7.66
N VAL A 245 -12.82 -17.96 -7.55
CA VAL A 245 -12.10 -17.27 -6.48
C VAL A 245 -11.95 -15.80 -6.87
N THR A 246 -12.60 -14.90 -6.14
CA THR A 246 -12.70 -13.48 -6.49
C THR A 246 -11.71 -12.59 -5.75
N CYS A 247 -11.23 -13.05 -4.60
CA CYS A 247 -10.23 -12.34 -3.81
C CYS A 247 -9.39 -13.35 -3.02
N ILE A 248 -8.11 -13.05 -2.87
CA ILE A 248 -7.13 -13.91 -2.20
C ILE A 248 -6.25 -13.05 -1.28
N ALA A 249 -5.86 -13.60 -0.15
CA ALA A 249 -4.89 -13.00 0.76
C ALA A 249 -3.92 -14.08 1.24
N LEU A 250 -2.65 -13.71 1.32
CA LEU A 250 -1.59 -14.55 1.86
C LEU A 250 -1.18 -14.05 3.23
N THR A 251 -0.72 -14.96 4.08
CA THR A 251 -0.11 -14.66 5.38
C THR A 251 1.32 -15.17 5.42
N GLU A 252 2.13 -14.58 6.28
CA GLU A 252 3.52 -15.02 6.53
C GLU A 252 3.58 -16.48 7.05
N ASP A 253 2.52 -16.93 7.76
CA ASP A 253 2.38 -18.30 8.26
C ASP A 253 1.99 -19.33 7.17
N GLN A 254 2.20 -19.01 5.89
CA GLN A 254 1.88 -19.86 4.74
C GLN A 254 0.39 -20.26 4.65
N LEU A 255 -0.51 -19.41 5.12
CA LEU A 255 -1.96 -19.59 4.92
C LEU A 255 -2.43 -18.78 3.73
N ILE A 256 -3.35 -19.39 2.96
CA ILE A 256 -4.14 -18.72 1.94
C ILE A 256 -5.56 -18.57 2.45
N LEU A 257 -6.06 -17.34 2.41
CA LEU A 257 -7.48 -17.06 2.51
C LEU A 257 -8.04 -16.71 1.14
N CYS A 258 -9.15 -17.34 0.78
CA CYS A 258 -9.77 -17.21 -0.53
C CYS A 258 -11.27 -16.97 -0.41
N GLY A 259 -11.73 -15.81 -0.89
CA GLY A 259 -13.14 -15.50 -1.00
C GLY A 259 -13.71 -15.93 -2.36
N SER A 260 -14.97 -16.36 -2.34
CA SER A 260 -15.68 -16.81 -3.54
C SER A 260 -16.93 -15.99 -3.83
N THR A 261 -17.44 -16.11 -5.05
CA THR A 261 -18.77 -15.67 -5.44
C THR A 261 -19.89 -16.37 -4.65
N SER A 262 -19.63 -17.56 -4.08
CA SER A 262 -20.55 -18.24 -3.17
C SER A 262 -20.62 -17.63 -1.77
N GLY A 263 -19.82 -16.61 -1.46
CA GLY A 263 -19.83 -15.90 -0.18
C GLY A 263 -19.04 -16.56 0.95
N HIS A 264 -18.48 -17.73 0.73
CA HIS A 264 -17.58 -18.38 1.70
C HIS A 264 -16.14 -17.89 1.52
N VAL A 265 -15.45 -17.68 2.65
CA VAL A 265 -13.98 -17.53 2.67
C VAL A 265 -13.39 -18.83 3.19
N ALA A 266 -12.58 -19.49 2.37
CA ALA A 266 -11.88 -20.71 2.75
C ALA A 266 -10.47 -20.37 3.26
N ILE A 267 -9.99 -21.16 4.21
CA ILE A 267 -8.63 -21.09 4.75
C ILE A 267 -7.94 -22.41 4.41
N THR A 268 -6.77 -22.29 3.80
CA THR A 268 -6.01 -23.43 3.31
C THR A 268 -4.53 -23.18 3.59
N ASP A 269 -3.83 -24.21 4.04
CA ASP A 269 -2.38 -24.15 4.21
C ASP A 269 -1.70 -24.45 2.86
N ILE A 270 -0.70 -23.64 2.49
CA ILE A 270 0.06 -23.77 1.25
C ILE A 270 0.92 -25.04 1.28
N SER A 271 1.52 -25.33 2.43
CA SER A 271 2.53 -26.37 2.60
C SER A 271 1.94 -27.78 2.54
N SER A 272 0.78 -28.00 3.17
CA SER A 272 0.02 -29.24 3.08
C SER A 272 -0.93 -29.26 1.88
N GLY A 273 -1.44 -28.11 1.45
CA GLY A 273 -2.56 -28.02 0.50
C GLY A 273 -3.90 -28.40 1.12
N GLU A 274 -3.94 -28.65 2.44
CA GLU A 274 -5.14 -29.04 3.16
C GLU A 274 -5.99 -27.83 3.55
N ARG A 275 -7.30 -27.99 3.43
CA ARG A 275 -8.26 -26.96 3.83
C ARG A 275 -8.46 -27.02 5.34
N LEU A 276 -8.06 -25.95 6.02
CA LEU A 276 -8.16 -25.81 7.48
C LEU A 276 -9.58 -25.44 7.93
N GLY A 277 -10.33 -24.69 7.13
CA GLY A 277 -11.69 -24.30 7.51
C GLY A 277 -12.38 -23.32 6.56
N PHE A 278 -13.56 -22.87 6.99
CA PHE A 278 -14.36 -21.85 6.32
C PHE A 278 -14.80 -20.78 7.31
N LEU A 279 -14.68 -19.53 6.89
CA LEU A 279 -15.32 -18.39 7.54
C LEU A 279 -16.69 -18.19 6.89
N LYS A 280 -17.74 -18.34 7.70
CA LYS A 280 -19.12 -18.17 7.28
C LYS A 280 -19.58 -16.75 7.63
N ALA A 281 -20.24 -16.09 6.68
CA ALA A 281 -21.02 -14.89 6.96
C ALA A 281 -22.35 -15.26 7.63
N SER A 282 -22.94 -14.34 8.40
CA SER A 282 -24.22 -14.58 9.09
C SER A 282 -25.40 -14.47 8.12
N THR A 283 -25.35 -13.49 7.22
CA THR A 283 -26.35 -13.27 6.18
C THR A 283 -26.21 -14.24 5.00
N SER A 284 -27.25 -14.27 4.15
CA SER A 284 -27.30 -15.06 2.91
C SER A 284 -25.99 -14.96 2.10
N PRO A 285 -25.55 -16.04 1.44
CA PRO A 285 -24.28 -16.05 0.71
C PRO A 285 -24.23 -14.96 -0.36
N THR A 286 -23.51 -13.88 -0.07
CA THR A 286 -23.22 -12.79 -1.01
C THR A 286 -21.79 -12.91 -1.49
N GLY A 287 -21.54 -12.75 -2.79
CA GLY A 287 -20.20 -12.91 -3.33
C GLY A 287 -19.20 -11.94 -2.71
N MET A 288 -18.05 -12.45 -2.27
CA MET A 288 -16.94 -11.65 -1.75
C MET A 288 -16.21 -10.96 -2.90
N LYS A 289 -15.81 -9.69 -2.73
CA LYS A 289 -15.07 -8.93 -3.73
C LYS A 289 -13.67 -8.54 -3.30
N THR A 290 -13.44 -8.40 -2.01
CA THR A 290 -12.15 -8.01 -1.47
C THR A 290 -11.92 -8.72 -0.17
N LEU A 291 -10.65 -9.02 0.11
CA LEU A 291 -10.22 -9.75 1.28
C LEU A 291 -8.89 -9.17 1.73
N PHE A 292 -8.75 -8.95 3.03
CA PHE A 292 -7.52 -8.45 3.60
C PHE A 292 -7.30 -9.00 5.01
N VAL A 293 -6.04 -9.25 5.36
CA VAL A 293 -5.65 -9.86 6.64
C VAL A 293 -4.80 -8.87 7.41
N ASN A 294 -5.17 -8.66 8.67
CA ASN A 294 -4.31 -8.01 9.64
C ASN A 294 -3.57 -9.08 10.43
N THR A 295 -2.28 -9.28 10.11
CA THR A 295 -1.44 -10.27 10.78
C THR A 295 -1.15 -9.89 12.23
N SER A 296 -1.11 -8.59 12.57
CA SER A 296 -0.84 -8.12 13.94
C SER A 296 -1.98 -8.41 14.92
N SER A 297 -3.23 -8.35 14.45
CA SER A 297 -4.42 -8.62 15.26
C SER A 297 -5.05 -9.99 14.99
N HIS A 298 -4.48 -10.78 14.08
CA HIS A 298 -5.04 -12.05 13.58
C HIS A 298 -6.49 -11.93 13.08
N ARG A 299 -6.83 -10.82 12.44
CA ARG A 299 -8.19 -10.56 11.92
C ARG A 299 -8.24 -10.60 10.40
N VAL A 300 -9.37 -11.05 9.89
CA VAL A 300 -9.68 -11.05 8.45
C VAL A 300 -10.83 -10.11 8.20
N TYR A 301 -10.67 -9.26 7.20
CA TYR A 301 -11.70 -8.35 6.72
C TYR A 301 -12.09 -8.73 5.30
N ALA A 302 -13.39 -8.77 5.02
CA ALA A 302 -13.90 -8.94 3.66
C ALA A 302 -14.97 -7.92 3.33
N GLY A 303 -15.06 -7.56 2.05
CA GLY A 303 -16.13 -6.74 1.50
C GLY A 303 -16.92 -7.55 0.48
N SER A 304 -18.25 -7.45 0.57
CA SER A 304 -19.18 -8.20 -0.26
C SER A 304 -19.79 -7.38 -1.40
N THR A 305 -20.43 -8.08 -2.33
CA THR A 305 -21.26 -7.50 -3.40
C THR A 305 -22.53 -6.81 -2.92
N SER A 306 -23.05 -7.17 -1.74
CA SER A 306 -24.23 -6.54 -1.13
C SER A 306 -23.91 -5.29 -0.32
N GLY A 307 -22.62 -4.96 -0.14
CA GLY A 307 -22.19 -3.80 0.64
C GLY A 307 -21.96 -4.08 2.13
N HIS A 308 -21.92 -5.35 2.51
CA HIS A 308 -21.54 -5.79 3.86
C HIS A 308 -20.02 -5.90 3.99
N ALA A 309 -19.49 -5.33 5.07
CA ALA A 309 -18.15 -5.56 5.56
C ALA A 309 -18.22 -6.58 6.70
N HIS A 310 -17.28 -7.53 6.69
CA HIS A 310 -17.23 -8.62 7.67
C HIS A 310 -15.87 -8.64 8.34
N CYS A 311 -15.85 -9.02 9.62
CA CYS A 311 -14.63 -9.29 10.36
C CYS A 311 -14.69 -10.66 11.05
N TRP A 312 -13.63 -11.44 10.87
CA TRP A 312 -13.45 -12.71 11.57
C TRP A 312 -12.13 -12.74 12.32
N ASP A 313 -12.11 -13.50 13.41
CA ASP A 313 -10.89 -13.89 14.09
C ASP A 313 -10.32 -15.17 13.46
N LEU A 314 -9.07 -15.13 13.00
CA LEU A 314 -8.38 -16.27 12.40
C LEU A 314 -8.12 -17.41 13.36
N ARG A 315 -7.96 -17.13 14.66
CA ARG A 315 -7.64 -18.15 15.65
C ARG A 315 -8.86 -18.97 16.02
N THR A 316 -10.01 -18.32 16.16
CA THR A 316 -11.26 -18.96 16.57
C THR A 316 -12.16 -19.31 15.39
N LEU A 317 -11.88 -18.77 14.20
CA LEU A 317 -12.70 -18.89 12.99
C LEU A 317 -14.13 -18.36 13.16
N ARG A 318 -14.33 -17.45 14.13
CA ARG A 318 -15.64 -16.88 14.44
C ARG A 318 -15.79 -15.50 13.82
N LEU A 319 -17.01 -15.21 13.39
CA LEU A 319 -17.42 -13.87 12.99
C LEU A 319 -17.46 -12.97 14.23
N LEU A 320 -16.71 -11.88 14.21
CA LEU A 320 -16.69 -10.88 15.27
C LEU A 320 -17.81 -9.86 15.08
N TRP A 321 -17.91 -9.32 13.86
CA TRP A 321 -18.96 -8.38 13.49
C TRP A 321 -19.24 -8.43 11.99
N GLU A 322 -20.46 -8.00 11.63
CA GLU A 322 -20.92 -7.83 10.27
C GLU A 322 -21.71 -6.52 10.18
N THR A 323 -21.23 -5.60 9.35
CA THR A 323 -21.84 -4.26 9.22
C THR A 323 -22.16 -3.97 7.76
N ARG A 324 -23.37 -3.49 7.48
CA ARG A 324 -23.71 -2.95 6.16
C ARG A 324 -23.11 -1.55 5.99
N ALA A 325 -21.84 -1.51 5.57
CA ALA A 325 -21.10 -0.26 5.42
C ALA A 325 -21.55 0.55 4.19
N SER A 326 -22.03 -0.10 3.13
CA SER A 326 -22.51 0.58 1.91
C SER A 326 -23.84 -0.02 1.44
N PRO A 327 -24.70 0.79 0.78
CA PRO A 327 -25.88 0.25 0.08
C PRO A 327 -25.49 -0.59 -1.15
N ASN A 328 -24.27 -0.45 -1.67
CA ASN A 328 -23.79 -1.06 -2.91
C ASN A 328 -22.50 -1.89 -2.68
N VAL A 329 -22.02 -2.52 -3.76
CA VAL A 329 -20.79 -3.32 -3.79
C VAL A 329 -19.61 -2.59 -3.14
N ILE A 330 -18.94 -3.26 -2.20
CA ILE A 330 -17.64 -2.85 -1.68
C ILE A 330 -16.56 -3.43 -2.59
N TYR A 331 -15.75 -2.56 -3.19
CA TYR A 331 -14.66 -2.98 -4.08
C TYR A 331 -13.34 -3.17 -3.34
N SER A 332 -13.10 -2.40 -2.28
CA SER A 332 -11.82 -2.45 -1.58
C SER A 332 -11.97 -2.15 -0.10
N VAL A 333 -11.23 -2.91 0.71
CA VAL A 333 -11.12 -2.78 2.17
C VAL A 333 -9.64 -2.86 2.51
N ARG A 334 -9.08 -1.86 3.22
CA ARG A 334 -7.67 -1.86 3.63
C ARG A 334 -7.49 -1.20 4.99
N HIS A 335 -6.46 -1.66 5.71
CA HIS A 335 -5.92 -0.99 6.90
C HIS A 335 -4.43 -0.68 6.68
N LEU A 336 -3.86 0.17 7.53
CA LEU A 336 -2.42 0.37 7.60
C LEU A 336 -1.79 -0.85 8.29
N ALA A 337 -0.75 -1.48 7.72
CA ALA A 337 -0.21 -2.78 8.16
C ALA A 337 0.20 -2.94 9.65
N SER A 338 0.28 -1.85 10.42
CA SER A 338 0.56 -1.85 11.86
C SER A 338 -0.57 -1.28 12.71
N ASP A 339 -1.68 -0.88 12.09
CA ASP A 339 -2.83 -0.29 12.77
C ASP A 339 -3.88 -1.36 13.06
N SER A 340 -4.40 -1.32 14.29
CA SER A 340 -5.47 -2.18 14.78
C SER A 340 -6.76 -1.41 15.06
N SER A 341 -6.77 -0.09 14.83
CA SER A 341 -7.90 0.77 15.15
C SER A 341 -8.86 0.95 13.98
N GLU A 342 -8.36 1.22 12.78
CA GLU A 342 -9.22 1.74 11.70
C GLU A 342 -9.12 0.99 10.38
N LEU A 343 -10.23 1.00 9.65
CA LEU A 343 -10.41 0.29 8.39
C LEU A 343 -11.02 1.24 7.35
N ALA A 344 -10.34 1.44 6.23
CA ALA A 344 -10.87 2.22 5.13
C ALA A 344 -11.61 1.32 4.13
N VAL A 345 -12.81 1.74 3.75
CA VAL A 345 -13.73 1.01 2.87
C VAL A 345 -14.18 1.92 1.74
N GLY A 346 -14.19 1.37 0.51
CA GLY A 346 -14.63 2.09 -0.68
C GLY A 346 -15.34 1.17 -1.66
N GLY A 347 -16.37 1.71 -2.32
CA GLY A 347 -17.26 0.92 -3.17
C GLY A 347 -17.82 1.68 -4.37
N LEU A 348 -18.86 1.08 -4.95
CA LEU A 348 -19.54 1.59 -6.14
C LEU A 348 -20.25 2.93 -5.90
N ASP A 349 -20.66 3.19 -4.66
CA ASP A 349 -21.34 4.43 -4.29
C ASP A 349 -20.43 5.67 -4.30
N GLY A 350 -19.10 5.48 -4.32
CA GLY A 350 -18.10 6.54 -4.40
C GLY A 350 -17.84 7.26 -3.07
N VAL A 351 -18.30 6.71 -1.95
CA VAL A 351 -18.08 7.26 -0.60
C VAL A 351 -16.93 6.52 0.07
N LEU A 352 -15.95 7.27 0.57
CA LEU A 352 -14.87 6.72 1.39
C LEU A 352 -15.35 6.63 2.84
N ARG A 353 -15.31 5.45 3.44
CA ARG A 353 -15.74 5.25 4.84
C ARG A 353 -14.59 4.74 5.68
N ILE A 354 -14.50 5.23 6.91
CA ILE A 354 -13.59 4.75 7.93
C ILE A 354 -14.42 4.02 8.98
N LEU A 355 -14.07 2.77 9.25
CA LEU A 355 -14.73 1.90 10.22
C LEU A 355 -13.79 1.59 11.37
N ASN A 356 -14.35 1.37 12.55
CA ASN A 356 -13.62 0.81 13.68
C ASN A 356 -13.37 -0.69 13.44
N GLN A 357 -12.11 -1.13 13.51
CA GLN A 357 -11.73 -2.53 13.32
C GLN A 357 -12.33 -3.48 14.37
N ASN A 358 -12.59 -2.99 15.59
CA ASN A 358 -13.09 -3.79 16.71
C ASN A 358 -14.61 -3.96 16.68
N THR A 359 -15.36 -2.87 16.44
CA THR A 359 -16.83 -2.87 16.51
C THR A 359 -17.48 -3.01 15.14
N GLY A 360 -16.78 -2.62 14.07
CA GLY A 360 -17.34 -2.55 12.72
C GLY A 360 -18.21 -1.33 12.48
N GLU A 361 -18.31 -0.40 13.44
CA GLU A 361 -19.09 0.83 13.31
C GLU A 361 -18.43 1.80 12.32
N VAL A 362 -19.26 2.53 11.57
CA VAL A 362 -18.79 3.55 10.64
C VAL A 362 -18.47 4.81 11.45
N LEU A 363 -17.19 5.16 11.54
CA LEU A 363 -16.71 6.32 12.30
C LEU A 363 -16.88 7.61 11.50
N SER A 364 -16.52 7.58 10.22
CA SER A 364 -16.59 8.76 9.35
C SER A 364 -16.80 8.36 7.90
N SER A 365 -17.46 9.25 7.15
CA SER A 365 -17.76 9.09 5.73
C SER A 365 -17.37 10.36 4.98
N PHE A 366 -16.66 10.22 3.86
CA PHE A 366 -16.09 11.34 3.11
C PHE A 366 -16.46 11.28 1.63
N VAL A 367 -16.71 12.45 1.04
CA VAL A 367 -16.91 12.66 -0.40
C VAL A 367 -16.07 13.85 -0.84
N ALA A 368 -15.61 13.83 -2.10
CA ALA A 368 -14.90 14.97 -2.67
C ALA A 368 -15.90 16.10 -2.94
N ASP A 369 -15.69 17.27 -2.34
CA ASP A 369 -16.46 18.45 -2.71
C ASP A 369 -15.91 19.06 -4.00
N SER A 370 -16.71 19.79 -4.76
CA SER A 370 -16.26 20.40 -6.02
C SER A 370 -15.70 21.81 -5.82
N GLY A 371 -15.36 22.20 -4.60
CA GLY A 371 -14.64 23.44 -4.31
C GLY A 371 -13.20 23.31 -4.81
N GLN A 372 -12.92 23.80 -6.02
CA GLN A 372 -11.55 23.86 -6.52
C GLN A 372 -10.75 24.85 -5.68
N ILE A 373 -9.72 24.37 -5.00
CA ILE A 373 -8.63 25.23 -4.55
C ILE A 373 -7.58 25.16 -5.66
N ASN A 374 -7.52 26.19 -6.51
CA ASN A 374 -6.50 26.25 -7.54
C ASN A 374 -5.13 26.54 -6.91
N SER A 375 -4.47 25.50 -6.40
CA SER A 375 -3.04 25.52 -6.12
C SER A 375 -2.28 24.99 -7.34
N THR A 376 -2.05 25.83 -8.35
CA THR A 376 -1.12 25.49 -9.42
C THR A 376 0.30 25.43 -8.87
N THR A 377 0.74 24.26 -8.43
CA THR A 377 2.17 24.03 -8.19
C THR A 377 2.86 23.85 -9.55
N ASN A 378 4.00 24.51 -9.76
CA ASN A 378 4.76 24.59 -11.03
C ASN A 378 5.33 23.24 -11.58
N LEU A 379 4.77 22.07 -11.23
CA LEU A 379 5.38 20.75 -11.48
C LEU A 379 4.41 19.69 -12.02
N GLY A 380 3.34 20.11 -12.69
CA GLY A 380 2.23 19.27 -13.15
C GLY A 380 0.94 19.70 -12.47
N VAL A 381 -0.19 19.64 -13.18
CA VAL A 381 -1.48 20.11 -12.66
C VAL A 381 -1.97 19.11 -11.60
N VAL A 382 -1.55 19.32 -10.36
CA VAL A 382 -2.16 18.71 -9.18
C VAL A 382 -3.23 19.67 -8.70
N GLU A 383 -4.48 19.22 -8.73
CA GLU A 383 -5.65 19.98 -8.28
C GLU A 383 -5.87 19.68 -6.80
N ALA A 384 -5.95 20.73 -5.98
CA ALA A 384 -6.38 20.61 -4.59
C ALA A 384 -7.91 20.74 -4.52
N ILE A 385 -8.53 19.78 -3.85
CA ILE A 385 -9.97 19.64 -3.70
C ILE A 385 -10.26 19.45 -2.21
N GLU A 386 -11.30 20.10 -1.68
CA GLU A 386 -11.71 19.84 -0.31
C GLU A 386 -12.51 18.54 -0.20
N GLY A 387 -12.20 17.73 0.81
CA GLY A 387 -13.06 16.64 1.22
C GLY A 387 -14.16 17.16 2.15
N ARG A 388 -15.37 16.66 1.96
CA ARG A 388 -16.51 16.92 2.83
C ARG A 388 -16.83 15.66 3.63
N ALA A 389 -16.85 15.78 4.96
CA ALA A 389 -17.40 14.77 5.84
C ALA A 389 -18.93 14.75 5.74
N LEU A 390 -19.51 13.55 5.68
CA LEU A 390 -20.95 13.32 5.68
C LEU A 390 -21.43 12.98 7.09
N ALA A 391 -22.58 13.53 7.47
CA ALA A 391 -23.30 13.08 8.66
C ALA A 391 -23.94 11.71 8.39
N GLU A 392 -24.18 10.92 9.44
CA GLU A 392 -24.74 9.57 9.34
C GLU A 392 -26.08 9.52 8.57
N ASP A 393 -26.93 10.52 8.75
CA ASP A 393 -28.27 10.60 8.14
C ASP A 393 -28.28 11.14 6.70
N THR A 394 -27.10 11.39 6.11
CA THR A 394 -27.06 12.01 4.79
C THR A 394 -27.52 11.03 3.71
N ASN A 395 -28.55 11.40 2.94
CA ASN A 395 -29.00 10.59 1.81
C ASN A 395 -27.95 10.62 0.69
N ILE A 396 -27.24 9.50 0.48
CA ILE A 396 -26.16 9.37 -0.51
C ILE A 396 -26.67 9.60 -1.94
N ASP A 397 -27.94 9.30 -2.21
CA ASP A 397 -28.52 9.43 -3.55
C ASP A 397 -28.82 10.88 -3.96
N SER A 398 -28.92 11.80 -3.00
CA SER A 398 -29.01 13.24 -3.31
C SER A 398 -27.67 13.83 -3.76
N ILE A 399 -26.55 13.14 -3.53
CA ILE A 399 -25.22 13.61 -3.92
C ILE A 399 -24.96 13.26 -5.39
N PRO A 400 -24.63 14.24 -6.24
CA PRO A 400 -24.35 14.00 -7.65
C PRO A 400 -23.20 13.02 -7.89
N ARG A 401 -23.37 12.10 -8.85
CA ARG A 401 -22.37 11.05 -9.16
C ARG A 401 -20.99 11.57 -9.57
N TYR A 402 -20.91 12.78 -10.13
CA TYR A 402 -19.61 13.38 -10.49
C TYR A 402 -18.76 13.75 -9.25
N ARG A 403 -19.39 14.04 -8.10
CA ARG A 403 -18.71 14.27 -6.82
C ARG A 403 -18.28 12.97 -6.14
N ARG A 404 -19.05 11.90 -6.37
CA ARG A 404 -18.80 10.55 -5.84
C ARG A 404 -18.48 9.52 -6.93
N PRO A 405 -17.37 9.68 -7.68
CA PRO A 405 -17.00 8.66 -8.65
C PRO A 405 -16.71 7.32 -7.92
N PRO A 406 -17.14 6.17 -8.48
CA PRO A 406 -16.93 4.87 -7.86
C PRO A 406 -15.47 4.65 -7.46
N ILE A 407 -15.24 4.21 -6.22
CA ILE A 407 -13.90 3.89 -5.73
C ILE A 407 -13.62 2.44 -6.13
N THR A 408 -12.70 2.23 -7.08
CA THR A 408 -12.37 0.88 -7.56
C THR A 408 -11.36 0.18 -6.67
N CYS A 409 -10.44 0.94 -6.09
CA CYS A 409 -9.40 0.44 -5.21
C CYS A 409 -8.97 1.57 -4.28
N LEU A 410 -8.53 1.17 -3.08
CA LEU A 410 -7.95 2.10 -2.12
C LEU A 410 -6.67 1.52 -1.51
N ALA A 411 -5.80 2.40 -1.04
CA ALA A 411 -4.61 2.04 -0.27
C ALA A 411 -4.44 3.04 0.89
N VAL A 412 -4.18 2.52 2.09
CA VAL A 412 -4.08 3.32 3.31
C VAL A 412 -2.61 3.50 3.69
N GLY A 413 -2.28 4.71 4.11
CA GLY A 413 -0.99 5.08 4.67
C GLY A 413 -1.18 6.00 5.86
N MET A 414 -0.10 6.27 6.56
CA MET A 414 -0.14 7.17 7.72
C MET A 414 -0.68 8.55 7.30
N LYS A 415 -1.80 8.95 7.91
CA LYS A 415 -2.58 10.18 7.66
C LYS A 415 -3.01 10.38 6.19
N LYS A 416 -2.99 9.33 5.38
CA LYS A 416 -3.19 9.42 3.92
C LYS A 416 -3.96 8.23 3.38
N ILE A 417 -4.89 8.47 2.46
CA ILE A 417 -5.58 7.40 1.72
C ILE A 417 -5.47 7.71 0.23
N VAL A 418 -5.04 6.73 -0.56
CA VAL A 418 -5.07 6.81 -2.02
C VAL A 418 -6.32 6.12 -2.51
N THR A 419 -7.09 6.77 -3.38
CA THR A 419 -8.23 6.15 -4.06
C THR A 419 -8.03 6.24 -5.57
N THR A 420 -8.38 5.16 -6.26
CA THR A 420 -8.52 5.15 -7.72
C THR A 420 -9.98 5.03 -8.09
N HIS A 421 -10.31 5.63 -9.23
CA HIS A 421 -11.66 5.70 -9.74
C HIS A 421 -11.67 5.19 -11.19
N ARG A 422 -12.84 4.88 -11.75
CA ARG A 422 -12.99 4.46 -13.17
C ARG A 422 -12.68 5.57 -14.21
N GLY A 423 -11.81 6.52 -13.86
CA GLY A 423 -11.29 7.59 -14.69
C GLY A 423 -9.76 7.60 -14.69
N LYS A 424 -9.20 8.68 -15.19
CA LYS A 424 -7.75 8.87 -15.39
C LYS A 424 -7.02 9.37 -14.15
N TYR A 425 -7.78 9.85 -13.18
CA TYR A 425 -7.27 10.54 -12.01
C TYR A 425 -6.99 9.59 -10.85
N ILE A 426 -5.94 9.94 -10.09
CA ILE A 426 -5.65 9.37 -8.79
C ILE A 426 -5.94 10.46 -7.75
N ARG A 427 -6.58 10.09 -6.65
CA ARG A 427 -6.84 11.00 -5.53
C ARG A 427 -6.06 10.56 -4.30
N MET A 428 -5.36 11.51 -3.68
CA MET A 428 -4.71 11.34 -2.39
C MET A 428 -5.48 12.18 -1.36
N TRP A 429 -6.19 11.52 -0.47
CA TRP A 429 -6.83 12.10 0.70
C TRP A 429 -5.77 12.27 1.78
N LYS A 430 -5.58 13.49 2.27
CA LYS A 430 -4.75 13.83 3.41
C LYS A 430 -5.65 14.24 4.56
N PHE A 431 -5.31 13.75 5.73
CA PHE A 431 -6.01 14.05 6.97
C PHE A 431 -5.03 14.84 7.85
N SER A 432 -5.26 16.14 7.97
CA SER A 432 -4.51 17.04 8.86
C SER A 432 -5.34 17.35 10.10
N LYS A 433 -4.67 17.60 11.22
CA LYS A 433 -5.29 18.08 12.46
C LYS A 433 -4.96 19.54 12.67
#